data_AF-A0A1H7H9N7-F1
#
_entry.id   AF-A0A1H7H9N7-F1
#
_cell.length_a   1.000
_cell.length_b   1.000
_cell.length_c   1.000
_cell.angle_alpha   90.00
_cell.angle_beta   90.00
_cell.angle_gamma   90.00
#
_symmetry.space_group_name_H-M   'P 1'
#
loop_
_entity.id
_entity.type
_entity.pdbx_description
1 polymer ?
#
loop_
_entity_poly.entity_id
_entity_poly.type
_entity_poly.pdbx_seq_one_letter_code
_entity_poly.pdbx_strand_id
1 'polypeptide(L)'
;MHELLAANARYYLLPLQLNSDSQIVVHSPFDTIAQVVERVFASFAAHAPADTLLVVKNHPLDSGLVDHRRHALKAAREWGVLERVRFLDGGHLPTLLDHALGVVVVNSTVGLSALHHGRPLIALGDAIYSMAGLTWQHDLDDFWRYSHAPDMILYSAFLDYVVHHTQINGDFYTKSGIRMAIDAVVKRFEKADG
;
A
#
# COMPACT_ATOMS: atom_id res chain seq x y z
N MET A 1 14.31 0.25 9.63
CA MET A 1 13.11 0.91 10.20
C MET A 1 13.50 1.92 11.28
N HIS A 2 14.16 1.52 12.38
CA HIS A 2 14.59 2.47 13.41
C HIS A 2 15.46 3.61 12.88
N GLU A 3 16.42 3.34 12.00
CA GLU A 3 17.25 4.39 11.39
C GLU A 3 16.45 5.40 10.55
N LEU A 4 15.43 4.95 9.82
CA LEU A 4 14.56 5.83 9.02
C LEU A 4 13.79 6.80 9.92
N LEU A 5 13.22 6.27 11.00
CA LEU A 5 12.42 7.05 11.94
C LEU A 5 13.29 7.97 12.81
N ALA A 6 14.45 7.47 13.27
CA ALA A 6 15.40 8.25 14.06
C ALA A 6 16.03 9.39 13.25
N ALA A 7 16.28 9.18 11.96
CA ALA A 7 16.78 10.22 11.05
C ALA A 7 15.68 11.18 10.56
N ASN A 8 14.42 10.99 10.98
CA ASN A 8 13.25 11.69 10.46
C ASN A 8 13.22 11.73 8.91
N ALA A 9 13.61 10.59 8.30
CA ALA A 9 13.77 10.49 6.87
C ALA A 9 12.42 10.69 6.18
N ARG A 10 12.40 11.51 5.13
CA ARG A 10 11.22 11.69 4.28
C ARG A 10 11.17 10.55 3.28
N TYR A 11 10.10 9.75 3.27
CA TYR A 11 10.04 8.60 2.37
C TYR A 11 8.66 8.32 1.78
N TYR A 12 8.67 7.74 0.59
CA TYR A 12 7.52 7.05 0.00
C TYR A 12 7.61 5.55 0.26
N LEU A 13 6.47 4.87 0.28
CA LEU A 13 6.40 3.43 0.56
C LEU A 13 5.89 2.66 -0.67
N LEU A 14 6.63 1.62 -1.05
CA LEU A 14 6.23 0.60 -2.02
C LEU A 14 6.20 -0.77 -1.31
N PRO A 15 5.04 -1.24 -0.83
CA PRO A 15 4.88 -2.61 -0.37
C PRO A 15 4.79 -3.55 -1.58
N LEU A 16 5.68 -4.54 -1.65
CA LEU A 16 5.66 -5.56 -2.70
C LEU A 16 4.55 -6.58 -2.46
N GLN A 17 3.91 -7.02 -3.54
CA GLN A 17 2.94 -8.11 -3.57
C GLN A 17 3.62 -9.42 -4.02
N LEU A 18 3.01 -10.57 -3.72
CA LEU A 18 3.52 -11.87 -4.19
C LEU A 18 3.31 -12.03 -5.69
N ASN A 19 4.28 -12.61 -6.40
CA ASN A 19 4.12 -12.98 -7.81
C ASN A 19 2.98 -14.00 -8.05
N SER A 20 2.65 -14.81 -7.05
CA SER A 20 1.56 -15.80 -7.12
C SER A 20 0.17 -15.20 -6.93
N ASP A 21 0.09 -13.89 -6.65
CA ASP A 21 -1.17 -13.19 -6.50
C ASP A 21 -1.79 -13.03 -7.89
N SER A 22 -2.80 -13.85 -8.21
CA SER A 22 -3.51 -13.85 -9.50
C SER A 22 -4.08 -12.47 -9.86
N GLN A 23 -4.19 -11.58 -8.87
CA GLN A 23 -4.59 -10.19 -8.98
C GLN A 23 -3.63 -9.33 -9.82
N ILE A 24 -2.34 -9.64 -9.93
CA ILE A 24 -1.43 -8.83 -10.77
C ILE A 24 -1.71 -9.09 -12.24
N VAL A 25 -1.89 -10.37 -12.61
CA VAL A 25 -2.08 -10.79 -14.00
C VAL A 25 -3.48 -10.44 -14.53
N VAL A 26 -4.49 -10.40 -13.65
CA VAL A 26 -5.90 -10.20 -14.06
C VAL A 26 -6.39 -8.76 -13.83
N HIS A 27 -5.85 -8.07 -12.83
CA HIS A 27 -6.32 -6.76 -12.37
C HIS A 27 -5.22 -5.69 -12.38
N SER A 28 -4.24 -5.82 -13.26
CA SER A 28 -3.24 -4.78 -13.47
C SER A 28 -2.68 -4.80 -14.91
N PRO A 29 -2.12 -3.69 -15.40
CA PRO A 29 -1.44 -3.65 -16.69
C PRO A 29 -0.04 -4.29 -16.66
N PHE A 30 0.37 -4.89 -15.52
CA PHE A 30 1.70 -5.48 -15.34
C PHE A 30 1.62 -7.00 -15.35
N ASP A 31 2.52 -7.63 -16.10
CA ASP A 31 2.68 -9.08 -16.14
C ASP A 31 3.46 -9.61 -14.93
N THR A 32 4.28 -8.76 -14.30
CA THR A 32 5.20 -9.15 -13.21
C THR A 32 5.45 -8.02 -12.21
N ILE A 33 5.81 -8.38 -10.97
CA ILE A 33 6.31 -7.42 -9.97
C ILE A 33 7.58 -6.70 -10.45
N ALA A 34 8.39 -7.34 -11.29
CA ALA A 34 9.57 -6.71 -11.88
C ALA A 34 9.21 -5.45 -12.68
N GLN A 35 8.20 -5.53 -13.55
CA GLN A 35 7.72 -4.36 -14.31
C GLN A 35 7.18 -3.25 -13.41
N VAL A 36 6.52 -3.60 -12.31
CA VAL A 36 6.05 -2.62 -11.30
C VAL A 36 7.25 -1.90 -10.69
N VAL A 37 8.26 -2.65 -10.24
CA VAL A 37 9.48 -2.08 -9.65
C VAL A 37 10.20 -1.18 -10.65
N GLU A 38 10.36 -1.61 -11.90
CA GLU A 38 10.98 -0.81 -12.96
C GLU A 38 10.21 0.49 -13.21
N ARG A 39 8.88 0.42 -13.35
CA ARG A 39 8.03 1.60 -13.56
C ARG A 39 8.13 2.59 -12.41
N VAL A 40 8.05 2.10 -11.17
CA VAL A 40 8.12 2.95 -9.98
C VAL A 40 9.51 3.55 -9.82
N PHE A 41 10.57 2.81 -10.07
CA PHE A 41 11.94 3.30 -9.89
C PHE A 41 12.31 4.32 -10.96
N ALA A 42 11.92 4.10 -12.21
CA ALA A 42 12.11 5.07 -13.28
C ALA A 42 11.42 6.40 -12.95
N SER A 43 10.15 6.35 -12.53
CA SER A 43 9.37 7.53 -12.17
C SER A 43 9.96 8.23 -10.93
N PHE A 44 10.28 7.48 -9.87
CA PHE A 44 10.89 8.01 -8.65
C PHE A 44 12.24 8.69 -8.93
N ALA A 45 13.09 8.08 -9.78
CA ALA A 45 14.39 8.62 -10.14
C ALA A 45 14.26 9.99 -10.82
N ALA A 46 13.32 10.12 -11.76
CA ALA A 46 13.13 11.33 -12.55
C ALA A 46 12.35 12.43 -11.80
N HIS A 47 11.35 12.06 -10.99
CA HIS A 47 10.35 13.01 -10.52
C HIS A 47 10.35 13.23 -9.00
N ALA A 48 10.80 12.29 -8.16
CA ALA A 48 10.71 12.47 -6.72
C ALA A 48 11.76 13.47 -6.17
N PRO A 49 11.43 14.29 -5.15
CA PRO A 49 12.36 15.23 -4.55
C PRO A 49 13.67 14.57 -4.08
N ALA A 50 14.81 15.21 -4.32
CA ALA A 50 16.13 14.62 -4.10
C ALA A 50 16.40 14.20 -2.64
N ASP A 51 15.73 14.85 -1.68
CA ASP A 51 15.83 14.60 -0.24
C ASP A 51 14.87 13.52 0.28
N THR A 52 14.16 12.81 -0.62
CA THR A 52 13.27 11.70 -0.24
C THR A 52 13.86 10.34 -0.59
N LEU A 53 13.49 9.35 0.22
CA LEU A 53 13.79 7.93 0.02
C LEU A 53 12.57 7.19 -0.53
N LEU A 54 12.82 6.06 -1.20
CA LEU A 54 11.82 5.06 -1.53
C LEU A 54 12.04 3.82 -0.66
N VAL A 55 11.12 3.56 0.25
CA VAL A 55 11.14 2.36 1.10
C VAL A 55 10.39 1.26 0.38
N VAL A 56 11.10 0.21 -0.01
CA VAL A 56 10.52 -0.99 -0.59
C VAL A 56 10.39 -2.04 0.50
N LYS A 57 9.16 -2.40 0.82
CA LYS A 57 8.86 -3.38 1.87
C LYS A 57 8.53 -4.71 1.23
N ASN A 58 9.27 -5.77 1.59
CA ASN A 58 8.98 -7.09 1.06
C ASN A 58 7.68 -7.67 1.66
N HIS A 59 7.05 -8.58 0.92
CA HIS A 59 5.83 -9.24 1.38
C HIS A 59 6.16 -10.23 2.51
N PRO A 60 5.42 -10.26 3.65
CA PRO A 60 5.73 -11.12 4.79
C PRO A 60 5.73 -12.62 4.49
N LEU A 61 4.91 -13.02 3.50
CA LEU A 61 4.76 -14.41 3.04
C LEU A 61 5.66 -14.74 1.84
N ASP A 62 6.53 -13.83 1.42
CA ASP A 62 7.51 -14.15 0.40
C ASP A 62 8.50 -15.18 0.98
N SER A 63 8.48 -16.37 0.39
CA SER A 63 9.33 -17.50 0.77
C SER A 63 10.81 -17.27 0.42
N GLY A 64 11.15 -16.17 -0.27
CA GLY A 64 12.49 -15.87 -0.74
C GLY A 64 12.92 -16.71 -1.94
N LEU A 65 12.00 -17.51 -2.50
CA LEU A 65 12.23 -18.32 -3.71
C LEU A 65 12.39 -17.45 -4.95
N VAL A 66 11.77 -16.28 -4.98
CA VAL A 66 12.02 -15.24 -5.98
C VAL A 66 12.83 -14.14 -5.31
N ASP A 67 14.01 -13.85 -5.85
CA ASP A 67 14.91 -12.84 -5.29
C ASP A 67 14.47 -11.42 -5.72
N HIS A 68 13.27 -11.03 -5.30
CA HIS A 68 12.68 -9.71 -5.52
C HIS A 68 13.61 -8.60 -5.04
N ARG A 69 14.30 -8.85 -3.92
CA ARG A 69 15.30 -7.93 -3.38
C ARG A 69 16.45 -7.72 -4.35
N ARG A 70 17.04 -8.78 -4.92
CA ARG A 70 18.12 -8.64 -5.90
C ARG A 70 17.66 -8.00 -7.19
N HIS A 71 16.48 -8.34 -7.69
CA HIS A 71 15.92 -7.70 -8.88
C HIS A 71 15.74 -6.20 -8.65
N ALA A 72 15.12 -5.83 -7.53
CA ALA A 72 14.91 -4.44 -7.21
C ALA A 72 16.22 -3.69 -6.91
N LEU A 73 17.21 -4.30 -6.23
CA LEU A 73 18.54 -3.69 -6.07
C LEU A 73 19.26 -3.49 -7.41
N LYS A 74 19.09 -4.42 -8.36
CA LYS A 74 19.63 -4.28 -9.72
C LYS A 74 18.94 -3.11 -10.43
N ALA A 75 17.61 -3.06 -10.43
CA ALA A 75 16.85 -1.95 -11.01
C ALA A 75 17.22 -0.60 -10.37
N ALA A 76 17.41 -0.56 -9.04
CA ALA A 76 17.81 0.67 -8.35
C ALA A 76 19.17 1.19 -8.83
N ARG A 77 20.11 0.29 -9.15
CA ARG A 77 21.41 0.65 -9.73
C ARG A 77 21.26 1.16 -11.16
N GLU A 78 20.49 0.47 -11.97
CA GLU A 78 20.25 0.82 -13.38
C GLU A 78 19.60 2.21 -13.51
N TRP A 79 18.65 2.52 -12.62
CA TRP A 79 18.01 3.83 -12.54
C TRP A 79 18.75 4.87 -11.67
N GLY A 80 19.93 4.54 -11.14
CA GLY A 80 20.77 5.49 -10.39
C GLY A 80 20.21 5.94 -9.03
N VAL A 81 19.27 5.19 -8.44
CA VAL A 81 18.59 5.53 -7.18
C VAL A 81 18.97 4.61 -6.02
N LEU A 82 19.99 3.77 -6.17
CA LEU A 82 20.41 2.82 -5.12
C LEU A 82 20.56 3.47 -3.74
N GLU A 83 21.20 4.64 -3.67
CA GLU A 83 21.41 5.38 -2.42
C GLU A 83 20.12 5.95 -1.82
N ARG A 84 19.06 6.09 -2.62
CA ARG A 84 17.74 6.60 -2.22
C ARG A 84 16.71 5.50 -1.99
N VAL A 85 17.04 4.25 -2.28
CA VAL A 85 16.14 3.10 -2.05
C VAL A 85 16.54 2.37 -0.77
N ARG A 86 15.56 2.00 0.07
CA ARG A 86 15.76 1.20 1.28
C ARG A 86 14.86 -0.02 1.25
N PHE A 87 15.46 -1.20 1.30
CA PHE A 87 14.74 -2.46 1.35
C PHE A 87 14.51 -2.90 2.80
N LEU A 88 13.27 -3.24 3.12
CA LEU A 88 12.89 -3.77 4.42
C LEU A 88 12.25 -5.15 4.26
N ASP A 89 12.95 -6.17 4.73
CA ASP A 89 12.45 -7.57 4.75
C ASP A 89 11.41 -7.81 5.85
N GLY A 90 11.24 -6.84 6.75
CA GLY A 90 10.31 -6.90 7.89
C GLY A 90 9.90 -5.52 8.38
N GLY A 91 9.39 -5.45 9.61
CA GLY A 91 8.96 -4.20 10.25
C GLY A 91 7.45 -3.98 10.24
N HIS A 92 6.98 -3.21 11.22
CA HIS A 92 5.57 -2.98 11.47
C HIS A 92 4.99 -2.02 10.43
N LEU A 93 4.16 -2.54 9.52
CA LEU A 93 3.57 -1.77 8.42
C LEU A 93 2.81 -0.52 8.88
N PRO A 94 1.95 -0.56 9.91
CA PRO A 94 1.28 0.63 10.45
C PRO A 94 2.25 1.77 10.78
N THR A 95 3.36 1.48 11.47
CA THR A 95 4.38 2.50 11.78
C THR A 95 5.02 3.08 10.51
N LEU A 96 5.21 2.28 9.47
CA LEU A 96 5.72 2.81 8.20
C LEU A 96 4.68 3.69 7.50
N LEU A 97 3.40 3.38 7.62
CA LEU A 97 2.31 4.18 7.05
C LEU A 97 2.13 5.51 7.79
N ASP A 98 2.27 5.54 9.11
CA ASP A 98 2.14 6.76 9.91
C ASP A 98 3.07 7.91 9.50
N HIS A 99 4.22 7.57 8.91
CA HIS A 99 5.26 8.54 8.54
C HIS A 99 5.55 8.62 7.03
N ALA A 100 4.86 7.83 6.20
CA ALA A 100 5.04 7.89 4.75
C ALA A 100 4.52 9.23 4.19
N LEU A 101 5.24 9.79 3.22
CA LEU A 101 4.78 10.92 2.39
C LEU A 101 3.68 10.50 1.42
N GLY A 102 3.71 9.24 0.99
CA GLY A 102 2.73 8.64 0.11
C GLY A 102 3.04 7.16 -0.12
N VAL A 103 2.05 6.42 -0.57
CA VAL A 103 2.12 4.97 -0.77
C VAL A 103 1.76 4.64 -2.23
N VAL A 104 2.57 3.78 -2.83
CA VAL A 104 2.34 3.27 -4.20
C VAL A 104 2.02 1.79 -4.07
N VAL A 105 0.87 1.36 -4.58
CA VAL A 105 0.46 -0.06 -4.62
C VAL A 105 0.05 -0.44 -6.03
N VAL A 106 -0.02 -1.73 -6.36
CA VAL A 106 -0.70 -2.17 -7.58
C VAL A 106 -2.19 -2.27 -7.29
N ASN A 107 -2.60 -3.27 -6.52
CA ASN A 107 -3.98 -3.47 -6.08
C ASN A 107 -4.09 -4.11 -4.68
N SER A 108 -2.97 -4.14 -3.94
CA SER A 108 -2.91 -4.70 -2.59
C SER A 108 -3.92 -4.08 -1.62
N THR A 109 -4.45 -4.89 -0.71
CA THR A 109 -5.25 -4.40 0.42
C THR A 109 -4.48 -3.49 1.38
N VAL A 110 -3.14 -3.48 1.31
CA VAL A 110 -2.30 -2.48 1.98
C VAL A 110 -2.71 -1.05 1.59
N GLY A 111 -3.27 -0.83 0.40
CA GLY A 111 -3.86 0.45 0.03
C GLY A 111 -4.96 0.90 1.00
N LEU A 112 -5.85 0.01 1.45
CA LEU A 112 -6.88 0.36 2.46
C LEU A 112 -6.27 0.77 3.80
N SER A 113 -5.15 0.15 4.17
CA SER A 113 -4.40 0.53 5.37
C SER A 113 -3.75 1.91 5.17
N ALA A 114 -3.16 2.20 4.01
CA ALA A 114 -2.65 3.54 3.70
C ALA A 114 -3.73 4.62 3.79
N LEU A 115 -4.93 4.35 3.26
CA LEU A 115 -6.09 5.24 3.40
C LEU A 115 -6.52 5.41 4.86
N HIS A 116 -6.54 4.34 5.66
CA HIS A 116 -6.81 4.44 7.11
C HIS A 116 -5.84 5.40 7.78
N HIS A 117 -4.56 5.33 7.43
CA HIS A 117 -3.52 6.20 7.98
C HIS A 117 -3.53 7.61 7.36
N GLY A 118 -4.51 7.94 6.52
CA GLY A 118 -4.66 9.25 5.88
C GLY A 118 -3.54 9.56 4.90
N ARG A 119 -2.88 8.53 4.33
CA ARG A 119 -1.73 8.73 3.44
C ARG A 119 -2.17 8.94 2.00
N PRO A 120 -1.53 9.87 1.26
CA PRO A 120 -1.66 9.91 -0.19
C PRO A 120 -1.35 8.53 -0.78
N LEU A 121 -2.23 8.03 -1.65
CA LEU A 121 -2.16 6.68 -2.21
C LEU A 121 -2.37 6.72 -3.72
N ILE A 122 -1.52 6.04 -4.47
CA ILE A 122 -1.77 5.72 -5.88
C ILE A 122 -1.84 4.20 -6.05
N ALA A 123 -2.88 3.75 -6.75
CA ALA A 123 -3.03 2.36 -7.19
C ALA A 123 -2.67 2.28 -8.68
N LEU A 124 -1.70 1.45 -9.03
CA LEU A 124 -1.22 1.27 -10.40
C LEU A 124 -1.98 0.16 -11.16
N GLY A 125 -2.85 -0.58 -10.47
CA GLY A 125 -3.78 -1.54 -11.05
C GLY A 125 -5.21 -1.29 -10.60
N ASP A 126 -6.10 -2.20 -10.96
CA ASP A 126 -7.51 -2.14 -10.60
C ASP A 126 -7.69 -2.51 -9.13
N ALA A 127 -8.11 -1.52 -8.33
CA ALA A 127 -8.46 -1.71 -6.94
C ALA A 127 -9.83 -1.12 -6.67
N ILE A 128 -10.64 -1.79 -5.84
CA ILE A 128 -12.02 -1.37 -5.52
C ILE A 128 -12.10 0.02 -4.87
N TYR A 129 -11.00 0.47 -4.26
CA TYR A 129 -10.87 1.78 -3.62
C TYR A 129 -10.19 2.82 -4.52
N SER A 130 -9.81 2.45 -5.76
CA SER A 130 -9.17 3.37 -6.70
C SER A 130 -10.21 4.30 -7.31
N MET A 131 -10.45 5.43 -6.64
CA MET A 131 -11.42 6.41 -7.06
C MET A 131 -11.03 7.82 -6.60
N ALA A 132 -11.54 8.82 -7.32
CA ALA A 132 -11.34 10.22 -6.98
C ALA A 132 -11.77 10.51 -5.53
N GLY A 133 -10.93 11.25 -4.82
CA GLY A 133 -11.11 11.54 -3.39
C GLY A 133 -10.50 10.51 -2.45
N LEU A 134 -10.35 9.24 -2.86
CA LEU A 134 -9.64 8.24 -2.04
C LEU A 134 -8.19 8.07 -2.50
N THR A 135 -7.96 7.92 -3.79
CA THR A 135 -6.61 7.75 -4.34
C THR A 135 -6.28 8.85 -5.32
N TRP A 136 -4.99 9.08 -5.51
CA TRP A 136 -4.47 9.92 -6.58
C TRP A 136 -4.87 9.32 -7.94
N GLN A 137 -5.53 10.13 -8.76
CA GLN A 137 -6.11 9.70 -10.05
C GLN A 137 -5.32 10.21 -11.27
N HIS A 138 -4.16 10.84 -11.05
CA HIS A 138 -3.28 11.29 -12.13
C HIS A 138 -2.05 10.38 -12.24
N ASP A 139 -1.12 10.75 -13.11
CA ASP A 139 0.08 9.97 -13.37
C ASP A 139 0.97 9.82 -12.13
N LEU A 140 1.70 8.69 -12.09
CA LEU A 140 2.69 8.40 -11.05
C LEU A 140 3.80 9.45 -10.99
N ASP A 141 4.15 10.06 -12.12
CA ASP A 141 5.21 11.06 -12.19
C ASP A 141 4.87 12.32 -11.36
N ASP A 142 3.59 12.71 -11.35
CA ASP A 142 3.10 13.86 -10.58
C ASP A 142 2.82 13.51 -9.10
N PHE A 143 2.56 12.24 -8.81
CA PHE A 143 2.28 11.74 -7.46
C PHE A 143 3.35 12.16 -6.44
N TRP A 144 4.63 12.10 -6.83
CA TRP A 144 5.76 12.39 -5.93
C TRP A 144 5.85 13.83 -5.45
N ARG A 145 5.08 14.76 -6.03
CA ARG A 145 5.16 16.19 -5.71
C ARG A 145 3.81 16.79 -5.35
N TYR A 146 2.75 16.28 -5.96
CA TYR A 146 1.44 16.93 -5.94
C TYR A 146 0.34 16.07 -5.32
N SER A 147 0.67 14.85 -4.88
CA SER A 147 -0.31 13.99 -4.21
C SER A 147 -0.84 14.63 -2.92
N HIS A 148 -2.08 14.29 -2.60
CA HIS A 148 -2.81 14.81 -1.45
C HIS A 148 -3.43 13.67 -0.64
N ALA A 149 -3.71 13.96 0.63
CA ALA A 149 -4.35 13.02 1.53
C ALA A 149 -5.76 12.67 1.03
N PRO A 150 -6.24 11.44 1.32
CA PRO A 150 -7.61 11.05 1.00
C PRO A 150 -8.64 11.90 1.75
N ASP A 151 -9.82 12.05 1.16
CA ASP A 151 -11.00 12.52 1.86
C ASP A 151 -11.44 11.47 2.87
N MET A 152 -11.22 11.76 4.16
CA MET A 152 -11.53 10.82 5.23
C MET A 152 -13.03 10.63 5.45
N ILE A 153 -13.89 11.57 5.02
CA ILE A 153 -15.35 11.39 5.06
C ILE A 153 -15.76 10.38 4.00
N LEU A 154 -15.22 10.53 2.78
CA LEU A 154 -15.43 9.55 1.71
C LEU A 154 -14.88 8.17 2.09
N TYR A 155 -13.72 8.12 2.74
CA TYR A 155 -13.13 6.86 3.21
C TYR A 155 -14.03 6.13 4.21
N SER A 156 -14.58 6.84 5.20
CA SER A 156 -15.52 6.24 6.16
C SER A 156 -16.78 5.71 5.45
N ALA A 157 -17.36 6.49 4.54
CA ALA A 157 -18.53 6.04 3.77
C ALA A 157 -18.22 4.82 2.90
N PHE A 158 -17.04 4.79 2.28
CA PHE A 158 -16.56 3.64 1.50
C PHE A 158 -16.40 2.40 2.37
N LEU A 159 -15.77 2.51 3.54
CA LEU A 159 -15.61 1.39 4.47
C LEU A 159 -16.96 0.83 4.93
N ASP A 160 -17.89 1.71 5.32
CA ASP A 160 -19.23 1.32 5.74
C ASP A 160 -19.93 0.56 4.61
N TYR A 161 -19.86 1.06 3.37
CA TYR A 161 -20.41 0.39 2.21
C TYR A 161 -19.82 -1.01 2.00
N VAL A 162 -18.48 -1.13 2.01
CA VAL A 162 -17.79 -2.42 1.80
C VAL A 162 -18.16 -3.42 2.89
N VAL A 163 -18.13 -3.02 4.17
CA VAL A 163 -18.49 -3.89 5.30
C VAL A 163 -19.93 -4.37 5.20
N HIS A 164 -20.86 -3.51 4.81
CA HIS A 164 -22.28 -3.85 4.73
C HIS A 164 -22.67 -4.66 3.49
N HIS A 165 -21.96 -4.51 2.37
CA HIS A 165 -22.38 -5.08 1.08
C HIS A 165 -21.53 -6.26 0.61
N THR A 166 -20.29 -6.42 1.09
CA THR A 166 -19.40 -7.45 0.53
C THR A 166 -19.25 -8.68 1.41
N GLN A 167 -19.75 -8.67 2.66
CA GLN A 167 -19.49 -9.72 3.67
C GLN A 167 -18.00 -10.13 3.77
N ILE A 168 -17.06 -9.26 3.32
CA ILE A 168 -15.63 -9.51 3.40
C ILE A 168 -15.21 -9.28 4.87
N ASN A 169 -15.49 -10.28 5.69
CA ASN A 169 -14.86 -10.47 6.99
C ASN A 169 -13.45 -10.99 6.74
N GLY A 170 -12.53 -10.08 6.39
CA GLY A 170 -11.17 -10.44 5.99
C GLY A 170 -10.11 -9.68 6.77
N ASP A 171 -9.95 -10.00 8.06
CA ASP A 171 -8.72 -9.78 8.85
C ASP A 171 -7.93 -8.47 8.58
N PHE A 172 -8.64 -7.34 8.40
CA PHE A 172 -7.98 -6.09 8.01
C PHE A 172 -7.31 -5.37 9.20
N TYR A 173 -7.70 -5.72 10.44
CA TYR A 173 -7.25 -5.01 11.63
C TYR A 173 -7.22 -5.97 12.82
N THR A 174 -6.01 -6.16 13.38
CA THR A 174 -5.66 -6.72 14.71
C THR A 174 -6.81 -6.93 15.71
N LYS A 175 -6.78 -8.01 16.53
CA LYS A 175 -7.67 -8.45 17.66
C LYS A 175 -8.95 -7.64 18.04
N SER A 176 -8.96 -6.32 18.03
CA SER A 176 -10.15 -5.47 18.16
C SER A 176 -11.13 -5.56 16.97
N GLY A 177 -10.63 -5.77 15.74
CA GLY A 177 -11.50 -5.95 14.56
C GLY A 177 -12.40 -7.18 14.68
N ILE A 178 -11.87 -8.25 15.27
CA ILE A 178 -12.61 -9.48 15.61
C ILE A 178 -13.68 -9.22 16.69
N ARG A 179 -13.39 -8.37 17.67
CA ARG A 179 -14.33 -8.05 18.78
C ARG A 179 -15.56 -7.28 18.28
N MET A 180 -15.35 -6.27 17.43
CA MET A 180 -16.47 -5.49 16.87
C MET A 180 -17.34 -6.31 15.92
N ALA A 181 -16.74 -7.24 15.16
CA ALA A 181 -17.50 -8.18 14.34
C ALA A 181 -18.36 -9.12 15.21
N ILE A 182 -17.82 -9.61 16.33
CA ILE A 182 -18.57 -10.44 17.30
C ILE A 182 -19.72 -9.65 17.94
N ASP A 183 -19.50 -8.40 18.37
CA ASP A 183 -20.55 -7.57 18.98
C ASP A 183 -21.68 -7.23 17.98
N ALA A 184 -21.35 -7.05 16.70
CA ALA A 184 -22.33 -6.82 15.64
C ALA A 184 -23.14 -8.07 15.30
N VAL A 185 -22.55 -9.27 15.41
CA VAL A 185 -23.24 -10.55 15.21
C VAL A 185 -24.15 -10.89 16.41
N VAL A 186 -23.70 -10.68 17.64
CA VAL A 186 -24.51 -10.92 18.86
C VAL A 186 -25.77 -10.04 18.88
N LYS A 187 -25.63 -8.73 18.58
CA LYS A 187 -26.78 -7.82 18.43
C LYS A 187 -27.79 -8.25 17.36
N ARG A 188 -27.36 -9.05 16.39
CA ARG A 188 -28.21 -9.53 15.29
C ARG A 188 -28.97 -10.80 15.67
N PHE A 189 -28.44 -11.62 16.58
CA PHE A 189 -29.18 -12.76 17.17
C PHE A 189 -30.16 -12.31 18.26
N GLU A 190 -29.81 -11.33 19.10
CA GLU A 190 -30.73 -10.79 20.12
C GLU A 190 -31.96 -10.07 19.54
N LYS A 191 -31.87 -9.58 18.30
CA LYS A 191 -33.01 -9.02 17.56
C LYS A 191 -33.87 -10.06 16.83
N ALA A 192 -33.42 -11.31 16.75
CA ALA A 192 -34.13 -12.38 16.05
C ALA A 192 -35.00 -13.24 16.99
N ASP A 193 -34.82 -13.10 18.31
CA ASP A 193 -35.60 -13.80 19.36
C ASP A 193 -36.57 -12.85 20.12
N GLY A 194 -36.97 -11.73 19.50
CA GLY A 194 -37.91 -10.74 20.05
C GLY A 194 -39.16 -10.55 19.20
#